data_AF-A0A0D0D8H0-F1
#
_entry.id   AF-A0A0D0D8H0-F1
#
_cell.length_a   1.000
_cell.length_b   1.000
_cell.length_c   1.000
_cell.angle_alpha   90.00
_cell.angle_beta   90.00
_cell.angle_gamma   90.00
#
_symmetry.space_group_name_H-M   'P 1'
#
loop_
_entity.id
_entity.type
_entity.pdbx_description
1 polymer ?
#
loop_
_entity_poly.entity_id
_entity_poly.type
_entity_poly.pdbx_seq_one_letter_code
_entity_poly.pdbx_strand_id
1 'polypeptide(L)' 'EHLICLGVIPGPHQPKDYESFLAPLDDKCASLAFGVHTFNALSHSQFNLHGYIVFKDGDIVAFEKLLNIKGHNTLHTCCS' A
#
# COMPACT_ATOMS: atom_id res chain seq x y z
N GLU A 1 -11.91 0.28 -14.53
CA GLU A 1 -12.37 1.31 -13.56
C GLU A 1 -12.48 0.75 -12.14
N HIS A 2 -11.39 0.27 -11.52
CA HIS A 2 -11.41 -0.25 -10.14
C HIS A 2 -10.12 0.08 -9.38
N LEU A 3 -9.65 1.32 -9.47
CA LEU A 3 -8.49 1.78 -8.70
C LEU A 3 -8.98 2.67 -7.55
N ILE A 4 -8.61 2.33 -6.32
CA ILE A 4 -8.93 3.12 -5.13
C ILE A 4 -7.62 3.68 -4.60
N CYS A 5 -7.55 5.01 -4.45
CA CYS A 5 -6.43 5.66 -3.78
C CYS A 5 -6.57 5.46 -2.27
N LEU A 6 -5.69 4.66 -1.68
CA LEU A 6 -5.73 4.29 -0.25
C LEU A 6 -5.19 5.39 0.67
N GLY A 7 -4.31 6.25 0.16
CA GLY A 7 -3.77 7.37 0.93
C GLY A 7 -2.65 8.09 0.21
N VAL A 8 -2.39 9.32 0.65
CA VAL A 8 -1.23 10.13 0.23
C VAL A 8 -0.48 10.50 1.49
N ILE A 9 0.85 10.33 1.48
CA ILE A 9 1.71 10.77 2.58
C ILE A 9 2.25 12.16 2.21
N PRO A 10 1.71 13.25 2.79
CA PRO A 10 2.13 14.59 2.44
C PRO A 10 3.52 14.91 3.03
N GLY A 11 4.36 15.59 2.27
CA GLY A 11 5.52 16.30 2.83
C GLY A 11 5.10 17.63 3.49
N PRO A 12 5.84 18.16 4.50
CA PRO A 12 7.11 17.71 5.08
C PRO A 12 6.98 16.88 6.37
N HIS A 13 5.76 16.66 6.87
CA HIS A 13 5.47 15.95 8.12
C HIS A 13 5.26 14.45 7.91
N GLN A 14 6.19 13.82 7.19
CA GLN A 14 6.20 12.37 7.03
C GLN A 14 6.27 11.66 8.39
N PRO A 15 5.63 10.47 8.53
CA PRO A 15 5.74 9.67 9.74
C PRO A 15 7.21 9.43 10.10
N LYS A 16 7.56 9.61 11.38
CA LYS A 16 8.91 9.25 11.87
C LYS A 16 9.16 7.76 11.75
N ASP A 17 8.11 6.98 12.01
CA ASP A 17 8.08 5.54 11.85
C ASP A 17 7.13 5.21 10.70
N TYR A 18 7.71 4.89 9.55
CA TYR A 18 6.99 4.58 8.33
C TYR A 18 6.35 3.19 8.42
N GLU A 19 7.02 2.23 9.07
CA GLU A 19 6.53 0.88 9.29
C GLU A 19 5.30 0.87 10.19
N SER A 20 5.33 1.63 11.30
CA SER A 20 4.14 1.74 12.17
C SER A 20 2.94 2.35 11.45
N PHE A 21 3.15 3.19 10.44
CA PHE A 21 2.08 3.77 9.65
C PHE A 21 1.50 2.77 8.64
N LEU A 22 2.35 1.95 8.03
CA LEU A 22 1.93 0.99 6.98
C LEU A 22 1.50 -0.37 7.52
N ALA A 23 1.97 -0.82 8.68
CA ALA A 23 1.65 -2.15 9.20
C ALA A 23 0.13 -2.44 9.26
N PRO A 24 -0.73 -1.51 9.75
CA PRO A 24 -2.18 -1.74 9.73
C PRO A 24 -2.75 -1.86 8.31
N LEU A 25 -2.14 -1.17 7.34
CA LEU A 25 -2.54 -1.25 5.93
C LEU A 25 -2.13 -2.58 5.33
N ASP A 26 -0.92 -3.04 5.59
CA ASP A 26 -0.41 -4.32 5.09
C ASP A 26 -1.25 -5.50 5.60
N ASP A 27 -1.62 -5.52 6.88
CA ASP A 27 -2.51 -6.54 7.45
C ASP A 27 -3.90 -6.57 6.75
N LYS A 28 -4.43 -5.38 6.44
CA LYS A 28 -5.72 -5.26 5.73
C LYS A 28 -5.59 -5.67 4.27
N CYS A 29 -4.49 -5.33 3.61
CA CYS A 29 -4.20 -5.77 2.24
C CYS A 29 -4.02 -7.28 2.16
N ALA A 30 -3.37 -7.92 3.13
CA ALA A 30 -3.27 -9.37 3.22
C ALA A 30 -4.65 -10.02 3.36
N SER A 31 -5.50 -9.46 4.23
CA SER A 31 -6.89 -9.92 4.40
C SER A 31 -7.70 -9.76 3.10
N LEU A 32 -7.56 -8.64 2.40
CA LEU A 32 -8.20 -8.39 1.11
C LEU A 32 -7.68 -9.32 0.01
N ALA A 33 -6.39 -9.66 0.01
CA ALA A 33 -5.82 -10.61 -0.95
C ALA A 33 -6.40 -12.02 -0.74
N PHE A 34 -6.55 -12.44 0.52
CA PHE A 34 -7.21 -13.70 0.89
C PHE A 34 -8.70 -13.70 0.55
N GLY A 35 -9.33 -12.54 0.59
CA GLY A 35 -10.74 -12.33 0.28
C GLY A 35 -11.56 -12.06 1.53
N VAL A 36 -12.35 -10.98 1.50
CA VAL A 36 -13.21 -10.57 2.62
C VAL A 36 -14.68 -10.68 2.21
N HIS A 37 -15.47 -11.33 3.05
CA HIS A 37 -16.91 -11.43 2.83
C HIS A 37 -17.56 -10.05 2.97
N THR A 38 -18.16 -9.58 1.88
CA THR A 38 -18.66 -8.22 1.75
C THR A 38 -20.07 -8.23 1.18
N PHE A 39 -20.93 -7.36 1.70
CA PHE A 39 -22.29 -7.21 1.20
C PHE A 39 -22.33 -6.24 0.02
N ASN A 40 -22.90 -6.66 -1.10
CA ASN A 40 -23.19 -5.79 -2.23
C ASN A 40 -24.61 -5.22 -2.08
N ALA A 41 -24.71 -3.92 -1.86
CA ALA A 41 -25.99 -3.23 -1.71
C ALA A 41 -26.82 -3.19 -3.01
N LEU A 42 -26.19 -3.25 -4.19
CA LEU A 42 -26.89 -3.22 -5.47
C LEU A 42 -27.57 -4.56 -5.78
N SER A 43 -26.88 -5.68 -5.54
CA SER A 43 -27.42 -7.03 -5.78
C SER A 43 -28.10 -7.64 -4.55
N HIS A 44 -28.09 -6.94 -3.41
CA HIS A 44 -28.57 -7.41 -2.12
C HIS A 44 -28.02 -8.80 -1.74
N SER A 45 -26.77 -9.07 -2.11
CA SER A 45 -26.14 -10.38 -1.94
C SER A 45 -24.76 -10.25 -1.32
N GLN A 46 -24.31 -11.29 -0.63
CA GLN A 46 -22.94 -11.38 -0.17
C GLN A 46 -22.02 -11.84 -1.30
N PHE A 47 -20.80 -11.34 -1.33
CA PHE A 47 -19.74 -11.77 -2.23
C PHE A 47 -18.37 -11.70 -1.55
N ASN A 48 -17.38 -12.39 -2.10
CA ASN A 48 -16.01 -12.28 -1.60
C ASN A 48 -15.29 -11.18 -2.39
N LEU A 49 -14.87 -10.14 -1.68
CA LEU A 49 -14.11 -9.03 -2.25
C LEU A 49 -12.62 -9.36 -2.14
N HIS A 50 -11.94 -9.38 -3.29
CA HIS A 50 -10.49 -9.46 -3.37
C HIS A 50 -9.91 -8.12 -3.81
N GLY A 51 -8.82 -7.69 -3.16
CA GLY A 51 -8.12 -6.45 -3.48
C GLY A 51 -6.61 -6.65 -3.46
N TYR A 52 -5.92 -6.00 -4.41
CA TYR A 52 -4.47 -6.12 -4.59
C TYR A 52 -3.84 -4.73 -4.74
N ILE A 53 -2.63 -4.56 -4.22
CA ILE A 53 -1.84 -3.34 -4.42
C ILE A 53 -1.23 -3.41 -5.83
N VAL A 54 -1.68 -2.54 -6.73
CA VAL A 54 -1.24 -2.53 -8.14
C VAL A 54 0.03 -1.71 -8.33
N PHE A 55 0.13 -0.55 -7.67
CA PHE A 55 1.33 0.28 -7.68
C PHE A 55 1.45 1.07 -6.38
N LYS A 56 2.69 1.35 -5.98
CA LYS A 56 3.04 2.34 -4.97
C LYS A 56 3.86 3.41 -5.70
N ASP A 57 3.50 4.67 -5.52
CA ASP A 57 4.21 5.79 -6.14
C ASP A 57 4.86 6.66 -5.06
N GLY A 58 6.03 7.20 -5.37
CA GLY A 58 6.86 7.93 -4.41
C GLY A 58 8.20 8.34 -5.00
N ASP A 59 8.84 9.34 -4.41
CA ASP A 59 10.21 9.71 -4.76
C ASP A 59 11.21 8.67 -4.20
N ILE A 60 12.47 8.76 -4.64
CA ILE A 60 13.54 7.82 -4.21
C ILE A 60 13.67 7.77 -2.69
N VAL A 61 13.48 8.90 -2.00
CA VAL A 61 13.55 8.99 -0.54
C VAL A 61 12.40 8.23 0.13
N ALA A 62 11.19 8.29 -0.43
CA ALA A 62 10.06 7.49 0.05
C ALA A 62 10.30 5.99 -0.16
N PHE A 63 10.87 5.58 -1.30
CA PHE A 63 11.20 4.18 -1.56
C PHE A 63 12.34 3.65 -0.69
N GLU A 64 13.38 4.44 -0.42
CA GLU A 64 14.45 4.07 0.51
C GLU A 64 13.89 3.75 1.90
N LYS A 65 12.91 4.54 2.37
CA LYS A 65 12.24 4.29 3.65
C LYS A 65 11.33 3.07 3.60
N LEU A 66 10.52 2.93 2.55
CA LEU A 66 9.62 1.78 2.36
C LEU A 66 10.38 0.45 2.27
N LEU A 67 11.54 0.45 1.61
CA LEU A 67 12.36 -0.75 1.42
C LEU A 67 13.40 -0.93 2.54
N ASN A 68 13.44 0.00 3.49
CA ASN A 68 14.45 0.09 4.54
C ASN A 68 15.90 0.02 3.98
N ILE A 69 16.12 0.58 2.80
CA ILE A 69 17.41 0.68 2.14
C ILE A 69 18.09 1.96 2.63
N LYS A 70 19.24 1.83 3.29
CA LYS A 70 20.07 3.00 3.64
C LYS A 70 20.79 3.50 2.39
N GLY A 71 20.52 4.74 1.98
CA GLY A 71 21.09 5.37 0.80
C GLY A 71 22.63 5.44 0.80
N HIS A 72 23.17 5.43 -0.42
CA HIS A 72 24.59 5.43 -0.84
C HIS A 72 25.35 4.08 -0.78
N ASN A 73 24.99 3.11 -1.65
CA ASN A 73 25.93 2.25 -2.42
C ASN A 73 25.26 1.02 -3.08
N THR A 74 24.05 1.12 -3.64
CA THR A 74 23.45 0.00 -4.38
C THR A 74 23.48 0.27 -5.88
N LEU A 75 24.18 -0.60 -6.59
CA LEU A 75 24.57 -0.53 -8.00
C LEU A 75 23.41 -0.68 -9.01
N HIS A 76 22.15 -0.63 -8.56
CA HIS A 76 20.96 -0.84 -9.37
C HIS A 76 19.82 0.08 -8.88
N THR A 77 19.54 1.14 -9.63
CA THR A 77 18.52 2.16 -9.35
C THR A 77 17.26 1.97 -10.21
N CYS A 78 16.81 0.72 -10.38
CA CYS A 78 15.51 0.44 -10.99
C CYS A 78 14.68 -0.43 -10.04
N CYS A 79 13.82 0.21 -9.25
CA CYS A 79 12.65 -0.43 -8.66
C CYS A 79 11.46 -0.14 -9.59
N SER A 80 11.38 -0.87 -10.71
CA SER A 80 10.21 -0.90 -11.59
C SER A 80 9.56 -2.27 -11.54
#